data_AF-A0A160F910-F1
#
_entry.id   AF-A0A160F910-F1
#
_cell.length_a   1.000
_cell.length_b   1.000
_cell.length_c   1.000
_cell.angle_alpha   90.00
_cell.angle_beta   90.00
_cell.angle_gamma   90.00
#
_symmetry.space_group_name_H-M   'P 1'
#
loop_
_entity.id
_entity.type
_entity.pdbx_description
1 polymer ?
#
loop_
_entity_poly.entity_id
_entity_poly.type
_entity_poly.pdbx_seq_one_letter_code
_entity_poly.pdbx_strand_id
1 'polypeptide(L)'
;MSKSIPNVDWVNQLENAIRQFVKEKLERIMREEIKNFLEIEQAGTSNMRNGYYQRNLDTQYGRIEGLLIPRDRNGEFQTQLFPLTNALPAGSRKPSSRCIKVA
;
A
#
# COMPACT_ATOMS: atom_id res chain seq x y z
N MET A 1 12.80 37.93 -20.90
CA MET A 1 12.66 36.56 -21.45
C MET A 1 11.98 35.70 -20.39
N SER A 2 10.65 35.60 -20.43
CA SER A 2 9.91 34.64 -19.59
C SER A 2 10.17 33.25 -20.17
N LYS A 3 11.00 32.46 -19.47
CA LYS A 3 11.17 31.05 -19.82
C LYS A 3 9.82 30.37 -19.59
N SER A 4 9.14 29.99 -20.68
CA SER A 4 8.01 29.08 -20.63
C SER A 4 8.49 27.80 -19.96
N ILE A 5 7.97 27.52 -18.76
CA ILE A 5 8.22 26.27 -18.07
C ILE A 5 7.73 25.18 -19.04
N PRO A 6 8.58 24.22 -19.46
CA PRO A 6 8.13 23.15 -20.33
C PRO A 6 7.04 22.38 -19.57
N ASN A 7 5.83 22.40 -20.12
CA ASN A 7 4.59 21.80 -19.59
C ASN A 7 4.80 20.41 -18.96
N VAL A 8 5.77 19.65 -19.46
CA VAL A 8 6.15 18.30 -19.02
C VAL A 8 6.72 18.24 -17.58
N ASP A 9 7.46 19.26 -17.13
CA ASP A 9 8.11 19.23 -15.81
C ASP A 9 7.10 19.34 -14.66
N TRP A 10 6.10 20.21 -14.82
CA TRP A 10 5.06 20.39 -13.80
C TRP A 10 4.16 19.15 -13.68
N VAL A 11 3.83 18.48 -14.78
CA VAL A 11 3.07 17.22 -14.76
C VAL A 11 3.81 16.14 -13.97
N ASN A 12 5.12 15.98 -14.21
CA ASN A 12 5.93 15.01 -13.47
C ASN A 12 6.01 15.34 -11.96
N GLN A 13 6.15 16.62 -11.61
CA GLN A 13 6.15 17.06 -10.22
C GLN A 13 4.79 16.77 -9.55
N LEU A 14 3.69 17.02 -10.26
CA LEU A 14 2.35 16.74 -9.78
C LEU A 14 2.12 15.24 -9.57
N GLU A 15 2.49 14.40 -10.54
CA GLU A 15 2.41 12.94 -10.41
C GLU A 15 3.19 12.43 -9.20
N ASN A 16 4.42 12.93 -8.99
CA ASN A 16 5.23 12.56 -7.84
C ASN A 16 4.60 13.00 -6.50
N ALA A 17 4.03 14.20 -6.45
CA ALA A 17 3.31 14.69 -5.27
C ALA A 17 2.09 13.82 -4.96
N ILE A 18 1.32 13.43 -5.98
CA ILE A 18 0.17 12.52 -5.85
C ILE A 18 0.62 11.15 -5.33
N ARG A 19 1.68 10.56 -5.90
CA ARG A 19 2.22 9.26 -5.45
C ARG A 19 2.62 9.29 -3.98
N GLN A 20 3.33 10.34 -3.55
CA GLN A 20 3.75 10.51 -2.15
C GLN A 20 2.55 10.68 -1.22
N PHE A 21 1.58 11.52 -1.61
CA PHE A 21 0.37 11.73 -0.83
C PHE A 21 -0.43 10.43 -0.67
N VAL A 22 -0.66 9.70 -1.77
CA VAL A 22 -1.37 8.42 -1.75
C VAL A 22 -0.63 7.41 -0.87
N LYS A 23 0.70 7.31 -1.00
CA LYS A 23 1.52 6.43 -0.14
C LYS A 23 1.30 6.74 1.34
N GLU A 24 1.46 8.00 1.74
CA GLU A 24 1.32 8.41 3.14
C GLU A 24 -0.09 8.12 3.68
N LYS A 25 -1.13 8.41 2.90
CA LYS A 25 -2.52 8.17 3.30
C LYS A 25 -2.85 6.69 3.41
N LEU A 26 -2.43 5.87 2.45
CA LEU A 26 -2.62 4.43 2.52
C LEU A 26 -1.97 3.85 3.78
N GLU A 27 -0.70 4.17 4.03
CA GLU A 27 -0.04 3.67 5.23
C GLU A 27 -0.71 4.17 6.52
N ARG A 28 -1.21 5.40 6.54
CA ARG A 28 -1.95 5.93 7.70
C ARG A 28 -3.25 5.17 7.93
N ILE A 29 -4.04 4.91 6.89
CA ILE A 29 -5.29 4.16 6.98
C ILE A 29 -5.00 2.76 7.51
N MET A 30 -4.03 2.04 6.92
CA MET A 30 -3.68 0.68 7.34
C MET A 30 -3.15 0.62 8.77
N ARG A 31 -2.42 1.65 9.22
CA ARG A 31 -1.98 1.77 10.63
C ARG A 31 -3.16 1.87 11.59
N GLU A 32 -4.23 2.57 11.20
CA GLU A 32 -5.44 2.66 12.01
C GLU A 32 -6.26 1.37 11.92
N GLU A 33 -6.35 0.74 10.74
CA GLU A 33 -7.04 -0.55 10.55
C GLU A 33 -6.47 -1.63 11.48
N ILE A 34 -5.14 -1.82 11.50
CA ILE A 34 -4.54 -2.86 12.34
C ILE A 34 -4.70 -2.53 13.83
N LYS A 35 -4.67 -1.24 14.20
CA LYS A 35 -4.87 -0.82 15.58
C LYS A 35 -6.28 -1.18 16.03
N ASN A 36 -7.28 -0.84 15.20
CA ASN A 36 -8.67 -1.17 15.46
C ASN A 36 -8.91 -2.69 15.51
N PHE A 37 -8.29 -3.46 14.60
CA PHE A 37 -8.32 -4.91 14.60
C PHE A 37 -7.78 -5.51 15.89
N LEU A 38 -6.64 -5.01 16.37
CA LEU A 38 -6.03 -5.49 17.61
C LEU A 38 -6.80 -5.10 18.87
N GLU A 39 -7.35 -3.88 18.92
CA GLU A 39 -8.05 -3.35 20.09
C GLU A 39 -9.48 -3.87 20.22
N ILE A 40 -10.17 -4.13 19.10
CA ILE A 40 -11.58 -4.52 19.11
C ILE A 40 -11.75 -6.00 18.79
N GLU A 41 -11.25 -6.46 17.63
CA GLU A 41 -11.53 -7.82 17.15
C GLU A 41 -10.69 -8.89 17.88
N GLN A 42 -9.47 -8.53 18.28
CA GLN A 42 -8.52 -9.39 18.98
C GLN A 42 -8.39 -9.03 20.47
N ALA A 43 -9.37 -8.31 21.02
CA ALA A 43 -9.38 -7.91 22.42
C ALA A 43 -9.25 -9.14 23.33
N GLY A 44 -8.17 -9.21 24.12
CA GLY A 44 -7.91 -10.31 25.05
C GLY A 44 -7.09 -11.47 24.47
N THR A 45 -6.65 -11.41 23.21
CA THR A 45 -5.65 -12.37 22.69
C THR A 45 -4.23 -11.86 22.92
N SER A 46 -3.24 -12.75 22.87
CA SER A 46 -1.81 -12.39 22.91
C SER A 46 -1.31 -11.82 21.58
N ASN A 47 -2.21 -11.50 20.63
CA ASN A 47 -1.81 -11.00 19.33
C ASN A 47 -1.32 -9.55 19.45
N MET A 48 -0.27 -9.24 18.69
CA MET A 48 0.40 -7.94 18.74
C MET A 48 0.91 -7.58 17.35
N ARG A 49 1.01 -6.29 17.07
CA ARG A 49 1.64 -5.80 15.83
C ARG A 49 3.11 -6.25 15.77
N ASN A 50 3.50 -6.91 14.69
CA ASN A 50 4.83 -7.48 14.49
C ASN A 50 5.55 -6.88 13.26
N GLY A 51 5.70 -5.56 13.29
CA GLY A 51 6.41 -4.78 12.28
C GLY A 51 5.63 -4.57 10.99
N TYR A 52 6.38 -4.38 9.90
CA TYR A 52 5.86 -4.07 8.57
C TYR A 52 6.54 -4.95 7.53
N TYR A 53 5.82 -5.26 6.46
CA TYR A 53 6.44 -5.74 5.22
C TYR A 53 6.26 -4.72 4.12
N GLN A 54 7.17 -4.75 3.14
CA GLN A 54 7.12 -3.83 2.02
C GLN A 54 6.43 -4.46 0.81
N ARG A 55 5.58 -3.68 0.15
CA ARG A 55 5.02 -3.97 -1.18
C ARG A 55 5.13 -2.75 -2.07
N ASN A 56 5.15 -2.98 -3.36
CA ASN A 56 4.98 -1.97 -4.39
C ASN A 56 3.51 -1.98 -4.81
N LEU A 57 2.98 -0.81 -5.15
CA LEU A 57 1.61 -0.63 -5.60
C LEU A 57 1.66 0.02 -6.99
N ASP A 58 1.17 -0.71 -8.00
CA ASP A 58 1.03 -0.18 -9.34
C ASP A 58 -0.29 0.59 -9.42
N THR A 59 -0.22 1.89 -9.72
CA THR A 59 -1.37 2.78 -9.88
C THR A 59 -1.37 3.39 -11.28
N GLN A 60 -2.49 3.96 -11.72
CA GLN A 60 -2.58 4.69 -13.00
C GLN A 60 -1.59 5.86 -13.09
N TYR A 61 -1.26 6.47 -11.96
CA TYR A 61 -0.31 7.56 -11.88
C TYR A 61 1.13 7.07 -11.75
N GLY A 62 1.40 5.77 -11.87
CA GLY A 62 2.73 5.15 -11.77
C GLY A 62 2.91 4.27 -10.53
N ARG A 63 4.13 3.76 -10.37
CA ARG A 63 4.46 2.79 -9.32
C ARG A 63 4.81 3.49 -8.01
N ILE A 64 4.13 3.13 -6.94
CA ILE A 64 4.48 3.51 -5.57
C ILE A 64 5.36 2.39 -4.99
N GLU A 65 6.61 2.72 -4.69
CA GLU A 65 7.57 1.75 -4.17
C GLU A 65 7.64 1.76 -2.64
N GLY A 66 7.87 0.58 -2.06
CA GLY A 66 8.13 0.43 -0.64
C GLY A 66 7.00 0.93 0.26
N LEU A 67 5.75 0.62 -0.10
CA LEU A 67 4.58 0.81 0.75
C LEU A 67 4.71 -0.10 1.98
N LEU A 68 4.67 0.50 3.17
CA LEU A 68 4.79 -0.23 4.43
C LEU A 68 3.43 -0.75 4.89
N ILE A 69 3.25 -2.05 4.82
CA ILE A 69 2.01 -2.70 5.23
C ILE A 69 2.19 -3.30 6.64
N PRO A 70 1.38 -2.89 7.63
CA PRO A 70 1.47 -3.46 8.96
C PRO A 70 1.02 -4.91 8.95
N ARG A 71 1.60 -5.71 9.86
CA ARG A 71 1.19 -7.09 10.11
C ARG A 71 1.12 -7.36 11.59
N ASP A 72 0.29 -8.32 11.97
CA ASP A 72 0.20 -8.86 13.31
C ASP A 72 1.12 -10.08 13.47
N ARG A 73 1.22 -10.62 14.68
CA ARG A 73 2.09 -11.76 15.00
C ARG A 73 1.53 -13.06 14.44
N ASN A 74 0.22 -13.20 14.41
CA ASN A 74 -0.46 -14.40 13.94
C ASN A 74 -0.67 -14.40 12.41
N GLY A 75 -0.55 -13.24 11.75
CA GLY A 75 -0.80 -13.09 10.33
C GLY A 75 -2.29 -13.10 9.97
N GLU A 76 -3.14 -12.77 10.95
CA GLU A 76 -4.61 -12.75 10.82
C GLU A 76 -5.11 -11.41 10.28
N PHE A 77 -4.34 -10.33 10.45
CA PHE A 77 -4.71 -9.02 9.93
C PHE A 77 -4.62 -8.99 8.40
N GLN A 78 -5.73 -8.61 7.76
CA GLN A 78 -5.78 -8.32 6.33
C GLN A 78 -6.42 -6.94 6.14
N THR A 79 -5.73 -6.07 5.39
CA THR A 79 -6.28 -4.77 5.00
C THR A 79 -7.47 -4.94 4.07
N GLN A 80 -8.46 -4.05 4.19
CA GLN A 80 -9.64 -4.04 3.32
C GLN A 80 -9.41 -3.24 2.02
N LEU A 81 -8.32 -2.45 1.96
CA LEU A 81 -8.04 -1.55 0.84
C LEU A 81 -7.69 -2.29 -0.46
N PHE A 82 -7.06 -3.45 -0.35
CA PHE A 82 -6.69 -4.28 -1.50
C PHE A 82 -6.49 -5.73 -1.05
N PRO A 83 -6.82 -6.70 -1.91
CA PRO A 83 -6.61 -8.10 -1.59
C PRO A 83 -5.11 -8.39 -1.51
N LEU A 84 -4.71 -9.19 -0.52
CA LEU A 84 -3.40 -9.82 -0.54
C LEU A 84 -3.39 -10.78 -1.74
N THR A 85 -2.58 -10.48 -2.76
CA THR A 85 -2.54 -11.19 -4.04
C THR A 85 -2.10 -12.65 -3.88
N ASN A 86 -3.00 -13.49 -3.38
CA ASN A 86 -2.91 -14.95 -3.33
C ASN A 86 -4.09 -15.62 -4.06
N ALA A 87 -5.15 -14.89 -4.42
CA ALA A 87 -6.24 -15.41 -5.23
C ALA A 87 -6.01 -15.06 -6.70
N LEU A 88 -5.10 -15.80 -7.35
CA LEU A 88 -5.05 -15.85 -8.81
C LEU A 88 -5.69 -17.15 -9.29
N PRO A 89 -6.45 -17.14 -10.40
CA PRO A 89 -6.97 -18.36 -11.01
C PRO A 89 -5.80 -19.28 -11.38
N ALA A 90 -5.99 -20.58 -11.12
CA ALA A 90 -5.00 -21.62 -11.36
C ALA A 90 -4.43 -21.51 -12.80
N GLY A 91 -3.13 -21.26 -12.92
CA GLY A 91 -2.42 -21.20 -14.21
C GLY A 91 -1.75 -19.86 -14.57
N SER A 92 -1.95 -18.80 -13.78
CA SER A 92 -1.23 -17.54 -14.00
C SER A 92 0.14 -17.52 -13.29
N ARG A 93 1.18 -17.01 -13.97
CA ARG A 93 2.50 -16.77 -13.36
C ARG A 93 2.29 -15.83 -12.17
N LYS A 94 2.60 -16.29 -10.96
CA LYS A 94 2.49 -15.47 -9.74
C LYS A 94 3.25 -14.15 -10.01
N PRO A 95 2.58 -12.99 -10.02
CA PRO A 95 3.31 -11.73 -9.99
C PRO A 95 4.17 -11.78 -8.74
N SER A 96 5.39 -11.25 -8.85
CA SER A 96 6.30 -11.12 -7.73
C SER A 96 5.51 -10.79 -6.47
N SER A 97 5.71 -11.58 -5.40
CA SER A 97 5.09 -11.41 -4.06
C SER A 97 5.46 -10.10 -3.38
N ARG A 98 5.88 -9.10 -4.16
CA ARG A 98 6.22 -7.75 -3.76
C ARG A 98 5.38 -6.68 -4.47
N CYS A 99 4.46 -7.01 -5.39
CA CYS A 99 3.68 -5.99 -6.11
C CYS A 99 2.17 -6.23 -6.05
N ILE A 100 1.41 -5.16 -5.87
CA ILE A 100 -0.06 -5.12 -5.87
C ILE A 100 -0.48 -4.31 -7.11
N LYS A 101 -1.42 -4.84 -7.87
CA LYS A 101 -2.02 -4.12 -9.00
C LYS A 101 -3.41 -3.67 -8.61
N VAL A 102 -3.66 -2.37 -8.63
CA VAL A 102 -5.00 -1.81 -8.50
C VAL A 102 -5.47 -1.52 -9.92
N ALA A 103 -6.55 -2.18 -10.33
CA ALA A 103 -7.18 -2.00 -11.64
C ALA A 103 -7.98 -0.70 -11.67
#